data_AF-A0A1A8MPB3-F1
#
_entry.id   AF-A0A1A8MPB3-F1
#
_cell.length_a   1.000
_cell.length_b   1.000
_cell.length_c   1.000
_cell.angle_alpha   90.00
_cell.angle_beta   90.00
_cell.angle_gamma   90.00
#
_symmetry.space_group_name_H-M   'P 1'
#
loop_
_entity.id
_entity.type
_entity.pdbx_description
1 polymer ?
#
loop_
_entity_poly.entity_id
_entity_poly.type
_entity_poly.pdbx_seq_one_letter_code
_entity_poly.pdbx_strand_id
1 'polypeptide(L)'
;MSPTIRATVAQFNAVTTRVIMSLLSPPADGTCSSGLPPTTPAQRACIIEKWIKVAQECRRLKNFSSLKAILSALHSNAVHRLRKSWAAVCRDSTATFQNLWETFSDENCVLTNKELLYKRSISMNSLPEYNRQGTDSCIIRVSVDLGHDNGNMYKSILVTSQEKSTQVIQRALEKHHLEHMKGQDFTLAQVISQKKELLIPDKANVFYAMSTTANFDFVLRQNHKCQKKLLRATASRGRLKAEHL
;
A
#
# COMPACT_ATOMS: atom_id res chain seq x y z
N MET A 1 3.15 -5.43 -14.48
CA MET A 1 2.69 -6.22 -13.31
C MET A 1 3.86 -7.04 -12.75
N SER A 2 4.25 -6.82 -11.48
CA SER A 2 5.38 -7.52 -10.83
C SER A 2 5.16 -9.05 -10.77
N PRO A 3 6.18 -9.90 -11.01
CA PRO A 3 6.07 -11.37 -10.96
C PRO A 3 5.50 -11.90 -9.64
N THR A 4 5.81 -11.24 -8.53
CA THR A 4 5.36 -11.62 -7.18
C THR A 4 3.86 -11.37 -6.98
N ILE A 5 3.32 -10.30 -7.56
CA ILE A 5 1.88 -10.00 -7.52
C ILE A 5 1.12 -11.07 -8.31
N ARG A 6 1.64 -11.48 -9.47
CA ARG A 6 1.06 -12.57 -10.27
C ARG A 6 1.06 -13.90 -9.50
N ALA A 7 2.11 -14.20 -8.75
CA ALA A 7 2.19 -15.42 -7.94
C ALA A 7 1.12 -15.45 -6.83
N THR A 8 0.92 -14.35 -6.10
CA THR A 8 -0.11 -14.26 -5.05
C THR A 8 -1.53 -14.30 -5.62
N VAL A 9 -1.77 -13.59 -6.72
CA VAL A 9 -3.07 -13.63 -7.42
C VAL A 9 -3.33 -15.03 -7.98
N ALA A 10 -2.30 -15.70 -8.52
CA ALA A 10 -2.42 -17.08 -8.98
C ALA A 10 -2.73 -18.04 -7.84
N GLN A 11 -2.14 -17.86 -6.65
CA GLN A 11 -2.43 -18.67 -5.47
C GLN A 11 -3.87 -18.45 -4.98
N PHE A 12 -4.32 -17.19 -4.91
CA PHE A 12 -5.70 -16.85 -4.55
C PHE A 12 -6.70 -17.47 -5.53
N ASN A 13 -6.47 -17.25 -6.83
CA ASN A 13 -7.30 -17.80 -7.89
C ASN A 13 -7.27 -19.33 -7.89
N ALA A 14 -6.11 -19.95 -7.62
CA ALA A 14 -6.01 -21.39 -7.50
C ALA A 14 -6.88 -21.92 -6.36
N VAL A 15 -6.86 -21.28 -5.18
CA VAL A 15 -7.72 -21.68 -4.05
C VAL A 15 -9.20 -21.50 -4.40
N THR A 16 -9.58 -20.34 -4.93
CA THR A 16 -10.97 -20.07 -5.32
C THR A 16 -11.47 -21.04 -6.39
N THR A 17 -10.67 -21.30 -7.44
CA THR A 17 -11.00 -22.27 -8.48
C THR A 17 -11.09 -23.69 -7.92
N ARG A 18 -10.21 -24.09 -6.99
CA ARG A 18 -10.27 -25.42 -6.36
C ARG A 18 -11.54 -25.60 -5.53
N VAL A 19 -11.95 -24.59 -4.77
CA VAL A 19 -13.22 -24.61 -4.01
C VAL A 19 -14.40 -24.74 -4.97
N ILE A 20 -14.46 -23.88 -6.00
CA ILE A 20 -15.55 -23.87 -6.98
C ILE A 20 -15.61 -25.20 -7.75
N MET A 21 -14.48 -25.72 -8.26
CA MET A 21 -14.46 -27.00 -8.97
C MET A 21 -14.83 -28.18 -8.08
N SER A 22 -14.42 -28.19 -6.80
CA SER A 22 -14.80 -29.25 -5.87
C SER A 22 -16.31 -29.31 -5.60
N LEU A 23 -16.99 -28.17 -5.77
CA LEU A 23 -18.44 -28.03 -5.57
C LEU A 23 -19.25 -28.22 -6.85
N LEU A 24 -18.68 -27.86 -8.00
CA LEU A 24 -19.37 -27.81 -9.29
C LEU A 24 -19.01 -28.94 -10.24
N SER A 25 -18.09 -29.87 -9.89
CA SER A 25 -17.52 -30.91 -10.76
C SER A 25 -18.36 -31.17 -12.03
N PRO A 26 -17.86 -30.81 -13.23
CA PRO A 26 -18.61 -31.03 -14.46
C PRO A 26 -18.83 -32.54 -14.66
N PRO A 27 -19.93 -32.95 -15.31
CA PRO A 27 -20.05 -34.31 -15.79
C PRO A 27 -18.92 -34.52 -16.80
N ALA A 28 -17.99 -35.41 -16.49
CA ALA A 28 -17.01 -35.86 -17.47
C ALA A 28 -17.78 -36.71 -18.48
N ASP A 29 -18.09 -36.15 -19.64
CA ASP A 29 -18.55 -36.92 -20.78
C ASP A 29 -17.43 -37.88 -21.21
N GLY A 30 -17.79 -39.17 -21.22
CA GLY A 30 -17.22 -40.18 -22.12
C GLY A 30 -15.79 -40.65 -21.81
N THR A 31 -15.72 -41.80 -21.12
CA THR A 31 -14.62 -42.80 -21.10
C THR A 31 -13.74 -42.78 -19.85
N CYS A 32 -13.59 -43.98 -19.27
CA CYS A 32 -12.71 -44.40 -18.16
C CYS A 32 -13.30 -44.40 -16.74
N SER A 33 -13.94 -45.54 -16.40
CA SER A 33 -13.68 -46.40 -15.24
C SER A 33 -13.13 -45.78 -13.93
N SER A 34 -13.86 -44.85 -13.33
CA SER A 34 -13.92 -44.75 -11.85
C SER A 34 -15.25 -44.10 -11.47
N GLY A 35 -16.25 -44.93 -11.14
CA GLY A 35 -17.62 -44.50 -10.89
C GLY A 35 -17.75 -43.67 -9.62
N LEU A 36 -17.59 -42.35 -9.72
CA LEU A 36 -18.12 -41.42 -8.72
C LEU A 36 -19.48 -40.90 -9.21
N PRO A 37 -20.56 -41.05 -8.42
CA PRO A 37 -21.88 -40.56 -8.81
C PRO A 37 -21.91 -39.04 -8.97
N PRO A 38 -22.86 -38.48 -9.74
CA PRO A 38 -23.08 -37.03 -9.81
C PRO A 38 -23.21 -36.49 -8.38
N THR A 39 -22.46 -35.43 -8.06
CA THR A 39 -22.39 -34.91 -6.70
C THR A 39 -23.79 -34.58 -6.21
N THR A 40 -24.31 -35.35 -5.25
CA THR A 40 -25.64 -35.11 -4.72
C THR A 40 -25.64 -33.80 -3.92
N PRO A 41 -26.80 -33.15 -3.73
CA PRO A 41 -26.87 -31.95 -2.89
C PRO A 41 -26.26 -32.14 -1.50
N ALA A 42 -26.41 -33.34 -0.92
CA ALA A 42 -25.83 -33.73 0.36
C ALA A 42 -24.30 -33.90 0.30
N GLN A 43 -23.75 -34.48 -0.76
CA GLN A 43 -22.29 -34.56 -0.95
C GLN A 43 -21.68 -33.16 -1.09
N ARG A 44 -22.32 -32.28 -1.87
CA ARG A 44 -21.89 -30.87 -1.95
C ARG A 44 -21.98 -30.16 -0.61
N ALA A 45 -23.02 -30.42 0.19
CA ALA A 45 -23.12 -29.89 1.55
C ALA A 45 -21.95 -30.33 2.43
N CYS A 46 -21.57 -31.61 2.40
CA CYS A 46 -20.38 -32.11 3.12
C CYS A 46 -19.09 -31.41 2.67
N ILE A 47 -18.96 -31.11 1.37
CA ILE A 47 -17.80 -30.37 0.83
C ILE A 47 -17.82 -28.91 1.32
N ILE A 48 -18.98 -28.25 1.33
CA ILE A 48 -19.14 -26.89 1.90
C ILE A 48 -18.72 -26.89 3.37
N GLU A 49 -19.19 -27.84 4.17
CA GLU A 49 -18.83 -27.97 5.58
C GLU A 49 -17.33 -28.18 5.79
N LYS A 50 -16.69 -29.01 4.96
CA LYS A 50 -15.23 -29.20 4.99
C LYS A 50 -14.50 -27.89 4.70
N TRP A 51 -14.93 -27.13 3.69
CA TRP A 51 -14.32 -25.83 3.39
C TRP A 51 -14.53 -24.80 4.51
N ILE A 52 -15.66 -24.82 5.19
CA ILE A 52 -15.91 -23.97 6.37
C ILE A 52 -14.94 -24.32 7.50
N LYS A 53 -14.69 -25.62 7.76
CA LYS A 53 -13.69 -26.06 8.74
C LYS A 53 -12.27 -25.61 8.35
N VAL A 54 -11.90 -25.75 7.08
CA VAL A 54 -10.61 -25.25 6.57
C VAL A 54 -10.49 -23.74 6.72
N ALA A 55 -11.58 -22.99 6.51
CA ALA A 55 -11.62 -21.55 6.75
C ALA A 55 -11.37 -21.23 8.23
N GLN A 56 -12.03 -21.95 9.16
CA GLN A 56 -11.77 -21.78 10.60
C GLN A 56 -10.30 -22.03 10.95
N GLU A 57 -9.69 -23.05 10.38
CA GLU A 57 -8.27 -23.35 10.62
C GLU A 57 -7.34 -22.29 10.02
N CYS A 58 -7.66 -21.78 8.82
CA CYS A 58 -6.95 -20.64 8.24
C CYS A 58 -7.03 -19.39 9.13
N ARG A 59 -8.16 -19.15 9.80
CA ARG A 59 -8.30 -18.08 10.80
C ARG A 59 -7.38 -18.32 11.99
N ARG A 60 -7.34 -19.54 12.54
CA ARG A 60 -6.47 -19.92 13.67
C ARG A 60 -4.99 -19.72 13.35
N LEU A 61 -4.59 -20.09 12.12
CA LEU A 61 -3.22 -19.94 11.61
C LEU A 61 -2.88 -18.52 11.13
N LYS A 62 -3.81 -17.56 11.26
CA LYS A 62 -3.67 -16.18 10.74
C LYS A 62 -3.36 -16.12 9.23
N ASN A 63 -3.78 -17.13 8.47
CA ASN A 63 -3.66 -17.16 7.01
C ASN A 63 -4.90 -16.51 6.39
N PHE A 64 -4.96 -15.18 6.48
CA PHE A 64 -6.10 -14.40 6.03
C PHE A 64 -6.31 -14.41 4.51
N SER A 65 -5.23 -14.62 3.72
CA SER A 65 -5.32 -14.70 2.26
C SER A 65 -6.14 -15.92 1.82
N SER A 66 -5.79 -17.10 2.34
CA SER A 66 -6.52 -18.34 2.03
C SER A 66 -7.92 -18.33 2.64
N LEU A 67 -8.08 -17.79 3.85
CA LEU A 67 -9.39 -17.60 4.48
C LEU A 67 -10.32 -16.79 3.58
N LYS A 68 -9.86 -15.63 3.08
CA LYS A 68 -10.61 -14.79 2.16
C LYS A 68 -10.92 -15.48 0.84
N ALA A 69 -9.95 -16.19 0.26
CA ALA A 69 -10.16 -16.93 -0.98
C ALA A 69 -11.29 -17.97 -0.86
N ILE A 70 -11.34 -18.69 0.27
CA ILE A 70 -12.37 -19.69 0.55
C ILE A 70 -13.73 -19.01 0.76
N LEU A 71 -13.79 -17.97 1.60
CA LEU A 71 -15.03 -17.24 1.89
C LEU A 71 -15.63 -16.61 0.62
N SER A 72 -14.81 -15.96 -0.21
CA SER A 72 -15.23 -15.38 -1.49
C SER A 72 -15.67 -16.43 -2.51
N ALA A 73 -15.03 -17.61 -2.51
CA ALA A 73 -15.45 -18.71 -3.38
C ALA A 73 -16.83 -19.27 -2.98
N LEU A 74 -17.08 -19.45 -1.68
CA LEU A 74 -18.37 -19.90 -1.16
C LEU A 74 -19.49 -18.87 -1.36
N HIS A 75 -19.16 -17.58 -1.26
CA HIS A 75 -20.08 -16.47 -1.53
C HIS A 75 -20.23 -16.15 -3.03
N SER A 76 -19.48 -16.82 -3.90
CA SER A 76 -19.59 -16.59 -5.35
C SER A 76 -20.98 -16.97 -5.86
N ASN A 77 -21.44 -16.28 -6.90
CA ASN A 77 -22.76 -16.52 -7.51
C ASN A 77 -23.00 -17.99 -7.86
N ALA A 78 -21.96 -18.70 -8.31
CA ALA A 78 -22.06 -20.10 -8.74
C ALA A 78 -22.33 -21.06 -7.57
N VAL A 79 -21.84 -20.74 -6.36
CA VAL A 79 -22.01 -21.58 -5.16
C VAL A 79 -23.21 -21.10 -4.34
N HIS A 80 -23.39 -19.80 -4.14
CA HIS A 80 -24.49 -19.23 -3.35
C HIS A 80 -25.88 -19.56 -3.94
N ARG A 81 -26.00 -19.70 -5.27
CA ARG A 81 -27.27 -20.10 -5.92
C ARG A 81 -27.67 -21.56 -5.68
N LEU A 82 -26.79 -22.42 -5.17
CA LEU A 82 -27.06 -23.85 -4.93
C LEU A 82 -27.94 -24.09 -3.69
N ARG A 83 -29.17 -23.56 -3.68
CA ARG A 83 -30.05 -23.55 -2.49
C ARG A 83 -30.32 -24.94 -1.91
N LYS A 84 -30.48 -25.96 -2.75
CA LYS A 84 -30.68 -27.35 -2.31
C LYS A 84 -29.49 -27.91 -1.52
N SER A 85 -28.27 -27.47 -1.85
CA SER A 85 -27.06 -27.88 -1.14
C SER A 85 -26.89 -27.11 0.17
N TRP A 86 -27.11 -25.79 0.15
CA TRP A 86 -27.09 -24.98 1.37
C TRP A 86 -28.16 -25.40 2.39
N ALA A 87 -29.33 -25.84 1.93
CA ALA A 87 -30.37 -26.38 2.80
C ALA A 87 -29.97 -27.70 3.49
N ALA A 88 -29.02 -28.45 2.91
CA ALA A 88 -28.50 -29.69 3.46
C ALA A 88 -27.24 -29.49 4.33
N VAL A 89 -26.72 -28.26 4.43
CA VAL A 89 -25.60 -27.92 5.32
C VAL A 89 -26.13 -27.77 6.74
N CYS A 90 -25.41 -28.30 7.72
CA CYS A 90 -25.77 -28.15 9.13
C CYS A 90 -25.87 -26.66 9.53
N ARG A 91 -26.82 -26.35 10.41
CA ARG A 91 -27.03 -24.98 10.92
C ARG A 91 -25.78 -24.42 11.60
N ASP A 92 -25.04 -25.24 12.35
CA ASP A 92 -23.80 -24.82 13.03
C ASP A 92 -22.71 -24.41 12.04
N SER A 93 -22.56 -25.17 10.96
CA SER A 93 -21.60 -24.85 9.89
C SER A 93 -22.02 -23.58 9.15
N THR A 94 -23.31 -23.41 8.88
CA THR A 94 -23.85 -22.20 8.25
C THR A 94 -23.65 -20.97 9.14
N ALA A 95 -23.92 -21.07 10.45
CA ALA A 95 -23.71 -20.00 11.42
C ALA A 95 -22.22 -19.63 11.53
N THR A 96 -21.35 -20.64 11.56
CA THR A 96 -19.89 -20.44 11.50
C THR A 96 -19.49 -19.67 10.24
N PHE A 97 -20.00 -20.07 9.08
CA PHE A 97 -19.72 -19.38 7.83
C PHE A 97 -20.18 -17.93 7.88
N GLN A 98 -21.39 -17.65 8.38
CA GLN A 98 -21.89 -16.28 8.52
C GLN A 98 -21.04 -15.45 9.49
N ASN A 99 -20.67 -16.01 10.65
CA ASN A 99 -19.79 -15.33 11.60
C ASN A 99 -18.41 -15.00 10.98
N LEU A 100 -17.81 -15.96 10.26
CA LEU A 100 -16.57 -15.76 9.53
C LEU A 100 -16.74 -14.76 8.38
N TRP A 101 -17.89 -14.76 7.71
CA TRP A 101 -18.18 -13.82 6.64
C TRP A 101 -18.35 -12.41 7.19
N GLU A 102 -19.21 -12.20 8.19
CA GLU A 102 -19.49 -10.92 8.86
C GLU A 102 -18.23 -10.28 9.45
N THR A 103 -17.44 -11.07 10.19
CA THR A 103 -16.17 -10.60 10.78
C THR A 103 -15.18 -10.11 9.72
N PHE A 104 -15.30 -10.61 8.49
CA PHE A 104 -14.42 -10.26 7.39
C PHE A 104 -15.09 -9.42 6.30
N SER A 105 -16.41 -9.18 6.32
CA SER A 105 -17.13 -8.50 5.24
C SER A 105 -17.02 -6.98 5.32
N ASP A 106 -16.92 -6.39 6.52
CA ASP A 106 -16.80 -4.93 6.68
C ASP A 106 -15.36 -4.45 6.95
N GLU A 107 -14.54 -5.21 7.66
CA GLU A 107 -13.18 -4.75 7.99
C GLU A 107 -12.18 -4.93 6.82
N ASN A 108 -12.45 -5.76 5.81
CA ASN A 108 -11.34 -6.41 5.09
C ASN A 108 -11.30 -6.32 3.55
N CYS A 109 -12.06 -5.43 2.90
CA CYS A 109 -11.74 -5.06 1.50
C CYS A 109 -10.47 -4.16 1.46
N VAL A 110 -10.28 -3.37 2.53
CA VAL A 110 -9.11 -2.51 2.73
C VAL A 110 -8.08 -3.18 3.65
N LEU A 111 -8.49 -3.90 4.72
CA LEU A 111 -7.52 -4.44 5.69
C LEU A 111 -6.82 -5.75 5.27
N THR A 112 -7.38 -6.63 4.41
CA THR A 112 -6.64 -7.85 4.02
C THR A 112 -5.58 -7.53 2.97
N ASN A 113 -5.80 -6.48 2.17
CA ASN A 113 -4.72 -5.83 1.43
C ASN A 113 -3.72 -5.19 2.41
N LYS A 114 -4.17 -4.41 3.41
CA LYS A 114 -3.26 -3.74 4.36
C LYS A 114 -2.45 -4.68 5.26
N GLU A 115 -2.95 -5.80 5.74
CA GLU A 115 -2.25 -6.64 6.73
C GLU A 115 -1.24 -7.60 6.07
N LEU A 116 -1.53 -8.06 4.84
CA LEU A 116 -0.55 -8.76 4.00
C LEU A 116 0.48 -7.80 3.39
N LEU A 117 0.11 -6.52 3.16
CA LEU A 117 1.07 -5.45 2.84
C LEU A 117 1.88 -5.01 4.07
N TYR A 118 1.31 -5.05 5.28
CA TYR A 118 1.95 -4.64 6.55
C TYR A 118 3.02 -5.63 7.00
N LYS A 119 2.93 -6.91 6.64
CA LYS A 119 3.99 -7.90 6.87
C LYS A 119 4.98 -8.06 5.72
N ARG A 120 4.66 -7.57 4.51
CA ARG A 120 5.58 -7.57 3.35
C ARG A 120 6.33 -6.25 3.17
N SER A 121 5.92 -5.20 3.86
CA SER A 121 6.54 -3.87 3.91
C SER A 121 7.93 -3.82 4.57
N ILE A 122 8.43 -4.91 5.13
CA ILE A 122 9.83 -4.99 5.60
C ILE A 122 10.80 -5.30 4.44
N SER A 123 10.31 -5.67 3.25
CA SER A 123 11.20 -5.93 2.12
C SER A 123 10.64 -5.42 0.79
N MET A 124 11.17 -4.26 0.39
CA MET A 124 11.25 -3.69 -0.97
C MET A 124 10.11 -2.79 -1.47
N ASN A 125 10.39 -1.48 -1.38
CA ASN A 125 10.17 -0.45 -2.41
C ASN A 125 8.75 -0.04 -2.89
N SER A 126 7.70 -0.17 -2.08
CA SER A 126 6.42 0.52 -2.37
C SER A 126 6.07 1.58 -1.31
N LEU A 127 6.08 2.83 -1.78
CA LEU A 127 5.52 4.05 -1.24
C LEU A 127 4.43 3.87 -0.15
N PRO A 128 4.57 4.41 1.08
CA PRO A 128 3.56 4.26 2.12
C PRO A 128 2.26 5.03 1.81
N GLU A 129 1.17 4.56 2.39
CA GLU A 129 -0.23 4.93 2.09
C GLU A 129 -0.61 6.41 2.33
N TYR A 130 0.28 7.26 2.86
CA TYR A 130 0.06 8.71 2.92
C TYR A 130 0.21 9.39 1.55
N ASN A 131 0.74 8.66 0.55
CA ASN A 131 0.94 9.11 -0.83
C ASN A 131 -0.34 9.11 -1.69
N ARG A 132 -1.50 9.42 -1.11
CA ARG A 132 -2.73 9.67 -1.87
C ARG A 132 -3.05 11.15 -1.81
N GLN A 133 -2.99 11.83 -2.95
CA GLN A 133 -3.77 13.04 -3.12
C GLN A 133 -5.24 12.63 -3.01
N GLY A 134 -5.90 13.06 -1.93
CA GLY A 134 -7.34 13.28 -1.96
C GLY A 134 -7.67 14.35 -3.02
N THR A 135 -8.96 14.65 -3.23
CA THR A 135 -9.39 15.54 -4.32
C THR A 135 -8.65 16.88 -4.34
N ASP A 136 -8.29 17.43 -3.17
CA ASP A 136 -7.60 18.71 -3.03
C ASP A 136 -6.54 18.76 -1.90
N SER A 137 -6.14 17.61 -1.35
CA SER A 137 -5.16 17.57 -0.25
C SER A 137 -4.39 16.26 -0.17
N CYS A 138 -3.24 16.27 0.49
CA CYS A 138 -2.41 15.08 0.74
C CYS A 138 -1.70 15.20 2.09
N ILE A 139 -1.29 14.08 2.67
CA ILE A 139 -0.46 14.07 3.88
C ILE A 139 0.98 13.84 3.46
N ILE A 140 1.89 14.70 3.90
CA ILE A 140 3.33 14.56 3.67
C ILE A 140 4.07 14.32 4.99
N ARG A 141 5.18 13.58 4.95
CA ARG A 141 6.08 13.39 6.09
C ARG A 141 7.26 14.33 5.95
N VAL A 142 7.52 15.15 6.97
CA VAL A 142 8.62 16.13 6.95
C VAL A 142 9.60 15.82 8.07
N SER A 143 10.84 15.50 7.73
CA SER A 143 11.96 15.47 8.68
C SER A 143 12.71 16.80 8.63
N VAL A 144 13.38 17.17 9.73
CA VAL A 144 14.26 18.35 9.77
C VAL A 144 15.69 17.89 9.95
N ASP A 145 16.55 18.30 9.03
CA ASP A 145 17.99 18.05 9.08
C ASP A 145 18.69 19.29 9.66
N LEU A 146 18.99 19.25 10.96
CA LEU A 146 19.68 20.30 11.71
C LEU A 146 21.14 19.94 12.04
N GLY A 147 21.68 18.84 11.48
CA GLY A 147 23.09 18.45 11.70
C GLY A 147 23.45 18.02 13.13
N HIS A 148 22.50 17.91 14.04
CA HIS A 148 22.67 17.29 15.36
C HIS A 148 22.03 15.89 15.34
N ASP A 149 22.64 14.91 16.03
CA ASP A 149 22.27 13.48 16.09
C ASP A 149 20.89 13.18 16.72
N ASN A 150 19.95 14.12 16.67
CA ASN A 150 18.55 13.86 16.93
C ASN A 150 18.02 13.03 15.75
N GLY A 151 17.84 11.73 15.99
CA GLY A 151 17.33 10.79 14.99
C GLY A 151 16.19 11.37 14.16
N ASN A 152 16.15 11.01 12.88
CA ASN A 152 15.21 11.48 11.85
C ASN A 152 13.73 11.32 12.28
N MET A 153 13.26 12.19 13.16
CA MET A 153 11.87 12.27 13.54
C MET A 153 11.16 12.95 12.38
N TYR A 154 10.34 12.19 11.68
CA TYR A 154 9.42 12.74 10.71
C TYR A 154 8.15 13.18 11.43
N LYS A 155 7.57 14.30 11.00
CA LYS A 155 6.22 14.72 11.42
C LYS A 155 5.33 14.81 10.21
N SER A 156 4.12 14.26 10.34
CA SER A 156 3.12 14.32 9.27
C SER A 156 2.37 15.64 9.32
N ILE A 157 2.23 16.28 8.15
CA ILE A 157 1.45 17.50 7.94
C ILE A 157 0.51 17.33 6.75
N LEU A 158 -0.66 17.97 6.82
CA LEU A 158 -1.61 18.04 5.72
C LEU A 158 -1.21 19.19 4.79
N VAL A 159 -1.18 18.94 3.49
CA VAL A 159 -0.91 19.93 2.43
C VAL A 159 -2.09 19.94 1.47
N THR A 160 -2.62 21.12 1.22
CA THR A 160 -3.74 21.37 0.30
C THR A 160 -3.27 21.87 -1.07
N SER A 161 -4.14 21.79 -2.07
CA SER A 161 -3.91 22.29 -3.43
C SER A 161 -3.72 23.82 -3.52
N GLN A 162 -3.90 24.56 -2.42
CA GLN A 162 -3.74 26.02 -2.34
C GLN A 162 -2.45 26.45 -1.63
N GLU A 163 -1.78 25.54 -0.92
CA GLU A 163 -0.64 25.88 -0.06
C GLU A 163 0.67 26.00 -0.85
N LYS A 164 1.39 27.09 -0.57
CA LYS A 164 2.75 27.35 -1.10
C LYS A 164 3.81 26.75 -0.20
N SER A 165 5.00 26.49 -0.74
CA SER A 165 6.14 25.92 -0.01
C SER A 165 6.48 26.69 1.25
N THR A 166 6.38 28.02 1.24
CA THR A 166 6.61 28.86 2.44
C THR A 166 5.65 28.56 3.59
N GLN A 167 4.37 28.28 3.29
CA GLN A 167 3.37 27.94 4.31
C GLN A 167 3.59 26.53 4.85
N VAL A 168 3.93 25.59 3.97
CA VAL A 168 4.24 24.20 4.34
C VAL A 168 5.50 24.13 5.22
N ILE A 169 6.55 24.87 4.87
CA ILE A 169 7.78 24.98 5.67
C ILE A 169 7.46 25.55 7.06
N GLN A 170 6.69 26.63 7.14
CA GLN A 170 6.30 27.26 8.40
C GLN A 170 5.56 26.28 9.32
N ARG A 171 4.55 25.57 8.78
CA ARG A 171 3.79 24.55 9.54
C ARG A 171 4.65 23.39 10.01
N ALA A 172 5.61 22.97 9.18
CA ALA A 172 6.54 21.92 9.55
C ALA A 172 7.44 22.36 10.72
N LEU A 173 7.96 23.59 10.69
CA LEU A 173 8.77 24.15 11.78
C LEU A 173 7.97 24.22 13.09
N GLU A 174 6.73 24.71 13.06
CA GLU A 174 5.82 24.73 14.21
C GLU A 174 5.59 23.33 14.79
N LYS A 175 5.26 22.37 13.91
CA LYS A 175 5.10 20.96 14.29
C LYS A 175 6.36 20.40 14.95
N HIS A 176 7.55 20.81 14.51
CA HIS A 176 8.84 20.40 15.06
C HIS A 176 9.31 21.21 16.26
N HIS A 177 8.48 22.12 16.79
CA HIS A 177 8.82 23.02 17.90
C HIS A 177 10.00 23.96 17.59
N LEU A 178 10.14 24.37 16.33
CA LEU A 178 11.18 25.26 15.81
C LEU A 178 10.62 26.63 15.42
N GLU A 179 9.63 27.13 16.17
CA GLU A 179 8.90 28.37 15.87
C GLU A 179 9.80 29.62 15.84
N HIS A 180 11.00 29.55 16.45
CA HIS A 180 11.94 30.66 16.55
C HIS A 180 12.79 30.83 15.28
N MET A 181 12.73 29.87 14.36
CA MET A 181 13.51 29.86 13.13
C MET A 181 12.68 30.39 11.96
N LYS A 182 13.28 31.18 11.07
CA LYS A 182 12.57 31.74 9.91
C LYS A 182 12.49 30.70 8.80
N GLY A 183 11.30 30.53 8.21
CA GLY A 183 11.12 29.62 7.06
C GLY A 183 11.99 29.93 5.83
N GLN A 184 12.53 31.15 5.71
CA GLN A 184 13.47 31.53 4.64
C GLN A 184 14.85 30.88 4.77
N ASP A 185 15.19 30.42 5.98
CA ASP A 185 16.45 29.74 6.26
C ASP A 185 16.38 28.25 5.94
N PHE A 186 15.25 27.75 5.42
CA PHE A 186 15.07 26.34 5.09
C PHE A 186 14.73 26.14 3.62
N THR A 187 15.19 25.02 3.09
CA THR A 187 14.73 24.48 1.81
C THR A 187 13.92 23.23 2.04
N LEU A 188 12.88 23.06 1.22
CA LEU A 188 12.04 21.88 1.21
C LEU A 188 12.43 21.00 0.02
N ALA A 189 12.85 19.77 0.28
CA ALA A 189 13.18 18.81 -0.76
C ALA A 189 12.42 17.50 -0.54
N GLN A 190 11.86 16.92 -1.61
CA GLN A 190 11.25 15.60 -1.58
C GLN A 190 12.31 14.53 -1.83
N VAL A 191 12.36 13.51 -0.98
CA VAL A 191 13.27 12.37 -1.11
C VAL A 191 12.68 11.38 -2.11
N ILE A 192 13.23 11.35 -3.32
CA ILE A 192 12.78 10.46 -4.40
C ILE A 192 13.41 9.07 -4.23
N SER A 193 14.69 9.03 -3.90
CA SER A 193 15.49 7.82 -3.68
C SER A 193 16.74 8.17 -2.86
N GLN A 194 17.47 7.18 -2.36
CA GLN A 194 18.68 7.39 -1.53
C GLN A 194 19.74 8.32 -2.14
N LYS A 195 19.74 8.51 -3.46
CA LYS A 195 20.69 9.37 -4.20
C LYS A 195 20.03 10.49 -4.99
N LYS A 196 18.72 10.69 -4.84
CA LYS A 196 17.96 11.65 -5.65
C LYS A 196 16.92 12.35 -4.80
N GLU A 197 17.00 13.68 -4.78
CA GLU A 197 16.05 14.57 -4.13
C GLU A 197 15.47 15.53 -5.18
N LEU A 198 14.22 15.92 -5.00
CA LEU A 198 13.54 16.94 -5.79
C LEU A 198 13.39 18.20 -4.94
N LEU A 199 14.11 19.25 -5.29
CA LEU A 199 13.99 20.54 -4.62
C LEU A 199 12.65 21.20 -5.00
N ILE A 200 11.85 21.57 -4.00
CA ILE A 200 10.64 22.34 -4.22
C ILE A 200 11.00 23.83 -4.20
N PRO A 201 10.75 24.58 -5.29
CA PRO A 201 11.12 25.99 -5.35
C PRO A 201 10.41 26.86 -4.30
N ASP A 202 11.06 27.94 -3.92
CA ASP A 202 10.47 28.96 -3.06
C ASP A 202 9.20 29.52 -3.68
N LYS A 203 8.12 29.60 -2.90
CA LYS A 203 6.78 30.07 -3.30
C LYS A 203 6.06 29.18 -4.32
N ALA A 204 6.62 28.04 -4.73
CA ALA A 204 5.91 27.05 -5.53
C ALA A 204 4.78 26.40 -4.73
N ASN A 205 3.76 25.92 -5.43
CA ASN A 205 2.72 25.12 -4.82
C ASN A 205 3.24 23.68 -4.64
N VAL A 206 3.29 23.20 -3.40
CA VAL A 206 3.91 21.91 -3.08
C VAL A 206 3.10 20.76 -3.66
N PHE A 207 1.77 20.86 -3.63
CA PHE A 207 0.85 19.84 -4.13
C PHE A 207 1.04 19.57 -5.62
N TYR A 208 1.36 20.58 -6.42
CA TYR A 208 1.63 20.43 -7.86
C TYR A 208 3.10 20.18 -8.20
N ALA A 209 4.04 20.68 -7.38
CA ALA A 209 5.47 20.56 -7.62
C ALA A 209 6.04 19.20 -7.19
N MET A 210 5.36 18.47 -6.31
CA MET A 210 5.83 17.18 -5.81
C MET A 210 5.69 16.05 -6.84
N SER A 211 6.59 15.09 -6.76
CA SER A 211 6.55 13.85 -7.54
C SER A 211 5.55 12.89 -6.91
N THR A 212 4.41 12.69 -7.58
CA THR A 212 3.37 11.73 -7.15
C THR A 212 3.78 10.27 -7.33
N THR A 213 4.84 10.01 -8.10
CA THR A 213 5.43 8.69 -8.33
C THR A 213 6.45 8.28 -7.27
N ALA A 214 6.73 9.15 -6.29
CA ALA A 214 7.74 8.97 -5.25
C ALA A 214 7.18 9.31 -3.87
N ASN A 215 7.95 9.01 -2.80
CA ASN A 215 7.44 9.11 -1.43
C ASN A 215 7.18 10.57 -1.13
N PHE A 216 6.08 10.91 -0.46
CA PHE A 216 5.85 12.25 0.08
C PHE A 216 6.66 12.41 1.38
N ASP A 217 7.90 11.92 1.33
CA ASP A 217 8.95 12.13 2.29
C ASP A 217 9.66 13.40 1.87
N PHE A 218 9.63 14.38 2.76
CA PHE A 218 10.28 15.65 2.59
C PHE A 218 11.30 15.84 3.70
N VAL A 219 12.37 16.52 3.35
CA VAL A 219 13.39 16.97 4.28
C VAL A 219 13.44 18.48 4.24
N LEU A 220 13.38 19.08 5.42
CA LEU A 220 13.73 20.47 5.64
C LEU A 220 15.22 20.54 5.93
N ARG A 221 15.97 21.17 5.03
CA ARG A 221 17.40 21.41 5.20
C ARG A 221 17.61 22.86 5.55
N GLN A 222 18.33 23.11 6.64
CA GLN A 222 18.74 24.47 6.96
C GLN A 222 19.75 24.94 5.91
N ASN A 223 19.45 26.04 5.24
CA ASN A 223 20.36 26.72 4.35
C ASN A 223 21.54 27.25 5.18
N HIS A 224 22.71 26.64 5.05
CA HIS A 224 23.96 27.17 5.62
C HIS A 224 24.47 28.41 4.86
N LYS A 225 23.60 29.39 4.60
CA LYS A 225 24.03 30.76 4.25
C LYS A 225 24.60 31.53 5.46
N CYS A 226 25.06 30.84 6.51
CA CYS A 226 25.92 31.42 7.53
C CYS A 226 27.40 31.00 7.42
N GLN A 227 27.77 29.88 6.78
CA GLN A 227 29.19 29.56 6.57
C GLN A 227 29.41 28.69 5.32
N LYS A 228 29.55 29.37 4.17
CA LYS A 228 30.38 29.00 2.99
C LYS A 228 29.97 29.87 1.80
N LYS A 229 30.15 31.19 1.94
CA LYS A 229 30.37 32.08 0.80
C LYS A 229 31.75 32.74 0.89
N LEU A 230 32.76 31.94 1.22
CA LEU A 230 34.10 32.14 0.70
C LEU A 230 34.68 30.75 0.52
N LEU A 231 34.57 30.23 -0.70
CA LEU A 231 35.58 29.46 -1.41
C LEU A 231 34.90 28.75 -2.59
N ARG A 232 35.01 29.45 -3.72
CA ARG A 232 35.34 28.92 -5.05
C ARG A 232 34.22 28.33 -5.92
N ALA A 233 33.88 29.11 -6.95
CA ALA A 233 33.64 28.64 -8.31
C ALA A 233 34.20 29.75 -9.24
N THR A 234 35.44 29.66 -9.72
CA THR A 234 35.81 29.21 -11.08
C THR A 234 34.72 29.30 -12.14
N ALA A 235 34.87 30.30 -13.03
CA ALA A 235 34.66 30.25 -14.48
C ALA A 235 35.07 31.63 -15.07
N SER A 236 36.25 31.78 -15.67
CA SER A 236 36.50 31.66 -17.12
C SER A 236 35.63 32.56 -18.02
N ARG A 237 36.23 33.59 -18.65
CA ARG A 237 36.31 33.78 -20.12
C ARG A 237 37.16 35.01 -20.46
N GLY A 238 37.98 34.88 -21.49
CA GLY A 238 39.16 35.71 -21.74
C GLY A 238 38.93 37.04 -22.45
N ARG A 239 40.04 37.75 -22.68
CA ARG A 239 40.31 38.51 -23.91
C ARG A 239 41.80 38.88 -23.95
N LEU A 240 42.44 38.53 -25.06
CA LEU A 240 43.79 38.90 -25.45
C LEU A 240 43.95 40.43 -25.52
N LYS A 241 45.11 40.93 -25.14
CA LYS A 241 45.88 41.88 -25.96
C LYS A 241 47.36 41.82 -25.58
N ALA A 242 48.20 41.72 -26.60
CA ALA A 242 49.63 41.98 -26.56
C ALA A 242 49.91 43.38 -25.99
N GLU A 243 51.14 43.64 -25.55
CA GLU A 243 52.09 44.51 -26.27
C GLU A 243 53.51 44.29 -25.71
N HIS A 244 54.46 44.29 -26.64
CA HIS A 244 55.90 44.31 -26.45
C HIS A 244 56.35 45.64 -25.81
N LEU A 245 57.28 45.57 -24.85
CA LEU A 245 58.61 46.20 -24.88
C LEU A 245 59.33 45.96 -23.55
#